data_AF-A0A9D6QWX2-F1
#
_entry.id   AF-A0A9D6QWX2-F1
#
_cell.length_a   1.000
_cell.length_b   1.000
_cell.length_c   1.000
_cell.angle_alpha   90.00
_cell.angle_beta   90.00
_cell.angle_gamma   90.00
#
_symmetry.space_group_name_H-M   'P 1'
#
loop_
_entity.id
_entity.type
_entity.pdbx_description
1 polymer ?
#
loop_
_entity_poly.entity_id
_entity_poly.type
_entity_poly.pdbx_seq_one_letter_code
_entity_poly.pdbx_strand_id
1 'polypeptide(L)'
;MKSYNNLPPQQRLTQRLADQFNADERLWRGLEGKRKRRRELGPRLSKKRHKQLDQLEFAKARPSQDCISVEIPSGQPPYGEGKGRGPDAQWERLPVR
;
A
#
# COMPACT_ATOMS: atom_id res chain seq x y z
N MET A 1 7.39 12.87 9.98
CA MET A 1 6.80 12.80 8.62
C MET A 1 6.85 14.18 7.99
N LYS A 2 6.99 14.28 6.67
CA LYS A 2 6.78 15.56 5.97
C LYS A 2 5.30 15.90 5.99
N SER A 3 4.98 17.15 6.36
CA SER A 3 3.62 17.67 6.26
C SER A 3 3.36 18.14 4.82
N TYR A 4 2.20 17.76 4.26
CA TYR A 4 1.77 18.13 2.91
C TYR A 4 0.57 19.07 2.94
N ASN A 5 0.44 19.89 3.99
CA ASN A 5 -0.70 20.78 4.17
C ASN A 5 -0.85 21.78 3.02
N ASN A 6 0.24 22.08 2.31
CA ASN A 6 0.28 22.94 1.13
C ASN A 6 -0.20 22.27 -0.17
N LEU A 7 -0.39 20.94 -0.20
CA LEU A 7 -0.90 20.23 -1.37
C LEU A 7 -2.43 20.08 -1.31
N PRO A 8 -3.12 20.10 -2.48
CA PRO A 8 -4.51 19.66 -2.58
C PRO A 8 -4.70 18.27 -1.96
N PRO A 9 -5.83 18.00 -1.27
CA PRO A 9 -6.08 16.72 -0.61
C PRO A 9 -5.84 15.49 -1.50
N GLN A 10 -6.21 15.58 -2.78
CA GLN A 10 -6.03 14.53 -3.77
C GLN A 10 -4.55 14.23 -4.05
N GLN A 11 -3.66 15.23 -3.95
CA GLN A 11 -2.22 15.08 -4.18
C GLN A 11 -1.47 14.65 -2.92
N ARG A 12 -2.01 14.90 -1.72
CA ARG A 12 -1.38 14.51 -0.44
C ARG A 12 -1.16 13.00 -0.34
N LEU A 13 -2.14 12.20 -0.75
CA LEU A 13 -2.02 10.74 -0.72
C LEU A 13 -0.91 10.27 -1.68
N THR A 14 -0.92 10.76 -2.91
CA THR A 14 0.10 10.44 -3.92
C THR A 14 1.50 10.83 -3.45
N GLN A 15 1.66 12.02 -2.85
CA GLN A 15 2.96 12.45 -2.34
C GLN A 15 3.42 11.60 -1.15
N ARG A 16 2.51 11.19 -0.25
CA ARG A 16 2.84 10.25 0.84
C ARG A 16 3.33 8.91 0.29
N LEU A 17 2.65 8.37 -0.72
CA LEU A 17 3.06 7.11 -1.36
C LEU A 17 4.42 7.23 -2.06
N ALA A 18 4.65 8.35 -2.78
CA ALA A 18 5.92 8.61 -3.45
C ALA A 18 7.07 8.72 -2.43
N ASP A 19 6.88 9.44 -1.33
CA ASP A 19 7.89 9.58 -0.29
C ASP A 19 8.16 8.24 0.42
N GLN A 20 7.13 7.42 0.65
CA GLN A 20 7.31 6.07 1.19
C GLN A 20 8.10 5.18 0.23
N PHE A 21 7.77 5.19 -1.06
CA PHE A 21 8.49 4.45 -2.08
C PHE A 21 9.96 4.88 -2.15
N ASN A 22 10.21 6.19 -2.14
CA ASN A 22 11.56 6.75 -2.15
C ASN A 22 12.36 6.36 -0.89
N ALA A 23 11.71 6.32 0.28
CA ALA A 23 12.32 5.87 1.52
C ALA A 23 12.66 4.37 1.47
N ASP A 24 11.73 3.55 0.97
CA ASP A 24 11.91 2.11 0.79
C ASP A 24 13.04 1.81 -0.22
N GLU A 25 13.12 2.55 -1.33
CA GLU A 25 14.21 2.44 -2.32
C GLU A 25 15.58 2.78 -1.72
N ARG A 26 15.66 3.89 -0.96
CA ARG A 26 16.90 4.27 -0.27
C ARG A 26 17.32 3.20 0.74
N LEU A 27 16.37 2.66 1.50
CA LEU A 27 16.61 1.56 2.43
C LEU A 27 17.10 0.31 1.69
N TRP A 28 16.44 -0.06 0.61
CA TRP A 28 16.81 -1.22 -0.20
C TRP A 28 18.22 -1.08 -0.76
N ARG A 29 18.61 0.10 -1.24
CA ARG A 29 19.99 0.37 -1.70
C ARG A 29 20.99 0.36 -0.56
N GLY A 30 20.65 0.93 0.60
CA GLY A 30 21.51 0.90 1.79
C GLY A 30 21.85 -0.51 2.29
N LEU A 31 20.97 -1.48 2.06
CA LEU A 31 21.20 -2.89 2.40
C LEU A 31 22.01 -3.68 1.37
N GLU A 32 22.40 -3.08 0.24
CA GLU A 32 23.10 -3.78 -0.83
C GLU A 32 24.42 -4.43 -0.38
N GLY A 33 25.22 -3.72 0.42
CA GLY A 33 26.49 -4.24 0.95
C GLY A 33 26.29 -5.50 1.78
N LYS A 34 25.22 -5.56 2.59
CA LYS A 34 24.89 -6.75 3.38
C LYS A 34 24.42 -7.91 2.50
N ARG A 35 23.63 -7.64 1.46
CA ARG A 35 23.24 -8.66 0.48
C ARG A 35 24.44 -9.23 -0.27
N LYS A 36 25.41 -8.39 -0.67
CA LYS A 36 26.66 -8.84 -1.30
C LYS A 36 27.45 -9.74 -0.37
N ARG A 37 27.74 -9.28 0.85
CA ARG A 37 28.43 -10.07 1.88
C ARG A 37 27.75 -11.41 2.16
N ARG A 38 26.41 -11.45 2.22
CA ARG A 38 25.66 -12.69 2.41
C ARG A 38 25.91 -13.70 1.29
N ARG A 39 25.93 -13.25 0.04
CA ARG A 39 26.18 -14.11 -1.12
C ARG A 39 27.64 -14.60 -1.16
N GLU A 40 28.58 -13.77 -0.76
CA GLU A 40 30.00 -14.13 -0.64
C GLU A 40 30.23 -15.19 0.44
N LEU A 41 29.60 -15.03 1.62
CA LEU A 41 29.75 -15.97 2.75
C LEU A 41 28.91 -17.24 2.60
N GLY A 42 27.81 -17.19 1.84
CA GLY A 42 26.85 -18.27 1.69
C GLY A 42 26.70 -18.80 0.27
N PRO A 43 27.77 -19.14 -0.48
CA PRO A 43 27.66 -19.49 -1.90
C PRO A 43 26.83 -20.77 -2.14
N ARG A 44 26.71 -21.64 -1.12
CA ARG A 44 25.92 -22.88 -1.17
C ARG A 44 24.42 -22.67 -0.99
N LEU A 45 23.98 -21.47 -0.57
CA LEU A 45 22.55 -21.19 -0.42
C LEU A 45 21.91 -20.99 -1.78
N SER A 46 20.70 -21.55 -1.94
CA SER A 46 19.91 -21.34 -3.15
C SER A 46 19.55 -19.85 -3.32
N LYS A 47 19.38 -19.42 -4.57
CA LYS A 47 18.91 -18.06 -4.90
C LYS A 47 17.60 -17.71 -4.18
N LYS A 48 16.68 -18.68 -4.04
CA LYS A 48 15.41 -18.52 -3.32
C LYS A 48 15.63 -18.18 -1.85
N ARG A 49 16.56 -18.87 -1.18
CA ARG A 49 16.87 -18.64 0.23
C ARG A 49 17.57 -17.30 0.45
N HIS A 50 18.47 -16.91 -0.45
CA HIS A 50 19.03 -15.55 -0.44
C HIS A 50 17.94 -14.47 -0.55
N LYS A 51 17.00 -14.63 -1.49
CA LYS A 51 15.88 -13.69 -1.64
C LYS A 51 15.04 -13.57 -0.36
N GLN A 52 14.73 -14.69 0.29
CA GLN A 52 13.96 -14.68 1.55
C GLN A 52 14.71 -13.94 2.66
N LEU A 53 16.02 -14.19 2.82
CA LEU A 53 16.84 -13.48 3.80
C LEU A 53 16.92 -11.98 3.50
N ASP A 54 17.04 -11.61 2.22
CA ASP A 54 17.04 -10.21 1.78
C ASP A 54 15.71 -9.50 2.12
N GLN A 55 14.59 -10.19 1.91
CA GLN A 55 13.25 -9.69 2.26
C GLN A 55 13.04 -9.56 3.77
N LEU A 56 13.47 -10.55 4.56
CA LEU A 56 13.38 -10.50 6.02
C LEU A 56 14.19 -9.35 6.60
N GLU A 57 15.41 -9.14 6.09
CA GLU A 57 16.24 -8.02 6.54
C GLU A 57 15.63 -6.67 6.15
N PHE A 58 15.10 -6.57 4.94
CA PHE A 58 14.39 -5.36 4.52
C PHE A 58 13.17 -5.08 5.40
N ALA A 59 12.33 -6.09 5.66
CA ALA A 59 11.16 -5.96 6.53
C ALA A 59 11.55 -5.55 7.96
N LYS A 60 12.65 -6.10 8.50
CA LYS A 60 13.16 -5.73 9.82
C LYS A 60 13.68 -4.28 9.87
N ALA A 61 14.25 -3.79 8.78
CA ALA A 61 14.84 -2.44 8.72
C ALA A 61 13.82 -1.37 8.32
N ARG A 62 12.68 -1.77 7.75
CA ARG A 62 11.60 -0.86 7.37
C ARG A 62 10.94 -0.30 8.64
N PRO A 63 10.74 1.02 8.75
CA PRO A 63 9.95 1.60 9.83
C PRO A 63 8.53 1.02 9.82
N SER A 64 7.92 0.80 11.00
CA SER A 64 6.52 0.42 11.10
C SER A 64 5.63 1.45 10.37
N GLN A 65 4.66 0.95 9.61
CA GLN A 65 3.67 1.78 8.90
C GLN A 65 2.49 2.18 9.80
N ASP A 66 2.46 1.74 11.07
CA ASP A 66 1.31 1.89 11.97
C ASP A 66 1.03 3.34 12.38
N CYS A 67 1.90 4.29 12.02
CA CYS A 67 1.71 5.72 12.22
C CYS A 67 1.17 6.47 10.98
N ILE A 68 0.74 5.76 9.94
CA ILE A 68 -0.03 6.35 8.84
C ILE A 68 -1.51 6.37 9.28
N SER A 69 -1.87 7.32 10.14
CA SER A 69 -3.28 7.66 10.35
C SER A 69 -3.85 8.11 9.00
N VAL A 70 -4.56 7.20 8.34
CA VAL A 70 -5.55 7.60 7.34
C VAL A 70 -6.59 8.35 8.16
N GLU A 71 -6.50 9.68 8.18
CA GLU A 71 -7.62 10.51 8.58
C GLU A 71 -8.74 10.19 7.58
N ILE A 72 -9.54 9.18 7.91
CA ILE A 72 -10.85 8.99 7.30
C ILE A 72 -11.60 10.26 7.69
N PRO A 73 -12.04 11.10 6.73
CA PRO A 73 -12.87 12.25 7.07
C PRO A 73 -14.13 11.73 7.75
N SER A 74 -14.18 11.85 9.07
CA SER A 74 -15.37 11.59 9.87
C SER A 74 -16.37 12.70 9.58
N GLY A 75 -17.09 12.59 8.46
CA GLY A 75 -17.94 13.69 8.01
C GLY A 75 -18.80 13.46 6.76
N GLN A 76 -18.87 12.26 6.20
CA GLN A 76 -19.93 11.94 5.23
C GLN A 76 -20.63 10.64 5.60
N PRO A 77 -21.91 10.68 6.04
CA PRO A 77 -22.73 9.49 6.00
C PRO A 77 -22.87 9.04 4.53
N PRO A 78 -22.91 7.73 4.24
CA PRO A 78 -23.29 7.25 2.93
C PRO A 78 -24.78 7.54 2.73
N TYR A 79 -25.09 8.68 2.11
CA TYR A 79 -26.40 8.84 1.47
C TYR A 79 -26.44 7.83 0.30
N GLY A 80 -27.48 7.00 0.11
CA GLY A 80 -28.83 7.11 0.62
C GLY A 80 -29.43 5.81 1.13
N GLU A 81 -30.22 5.96 2.17
CA GLU A 81 -31.31 5.06 2.53
C GLU A 81 -32.31 4.97 1.37
N GLY A 82 -32.14 3.99 0.50
CA GLY A 82 -33.25 3.47 -0.29
C GLY A 82 -34.15 2.68 0.64
N LYS A 83 -35.26 3.30 1.09
CA LYS A 83 -36.32 2.60 1.83
C LYS A 83 -36.78 1.39 1.01
N GLY A 84 -36.41 0.19 1.44
CA GLY A 84 -37.05 -1.04 1.02
C GLY A 84 -38.51 -1.03 1.47
N ARG A 85 -39.42 -0.71 0.55
CA ARG A 85 -40.78 -1.24 0.55
C ARG A 85 -40.80 -2.39 -0.45
N GLY A 86 -41.40 -3.51 -0.03
CA GLY A 86 -41.44 -4.78 -0.75
C GLY A 86 -42.26 -4.75 -2.06
N PRO A 87 -42.72 -5.91 -2.54
CA PRO A 87 -42.18 -6.53 -3.74
C PRO A 87 -43.20 -6.52 -4.89
N ASP A 88 -43.07 -5.58 -5.85
CA ASP A 88 -43.90 -5.57 -7.07
C ASP A 88 -43.11 -5.14 -8.32
N ALA A 89 -41.87 -5.63 -8.47
CA ALA A 89 -41.11 -5.42 -9.70
C ALA A 89 -41.40 -6.56 -10.69
N GLN A 90 -42.49 -6.40 -11.44
CA GLN A 90 -42.79 -7.18 -12.65
C GLN A 90 -41.62 -7.08 -13.63
N TRP A 91 -41.08 -8.24 -14.04
CA TRP A 91 -40.14 -8.36 -15.14
C TRP A 91 -40.90 -8.01 -16.43
N GLU A 92 -40.63 -6.88 -17.06
CA GLU A 92 -41.03 -6.69 -18.46
C GLU A 92 -39.81 -6.89 -19.36
N ARG A 93 -39.97 -7.88 -20.24
CA ARG A 93 -39.05 -8.25 -21.30
C ARG A 93 -38.94 -7.08 -22.27
N LEU A 94 -37.73 -6.56 -22.46
CA LEU A 94 -37.44 -5.70 -23.61
C LEU A 94 -37.33 -6.58 -24.87
N PRO A 95 -38.02 -6.25 -25.99
CA PRO A 95 -37.80 -6.94 -27.24
C PRO A 95 -36.48 -6.45 -27.87
N VAL A 96 -35.67 -7.42 -28.27
CA VAL A 96 -34.53 -7.24 -29.16
C VAL A 96 -35.07 -6.86 -30.55
N ARG A 97 -34.52 -5.80 -31.14
CA ARG A 97 -34.60 -5.52 -32.58
C ARG A 97 -33.21 -5.67 -33.18
#